data_AF-A0A1V4U781-F1
#
_entry.id   AF-A0A1V4U781-F1
#
_cell.length_a   1.000
_cell.length_b   1.000
_cell.length_c   1.000
_cell.angle_alpha   90.00
_cell.angle_beta   90.00
_cell.angle_gamma   90.00
#
_symmetry.space_group_name_H-M   'P 1'
#
loop_
_entity.id
_entity.type
_entity.pdbx_description
1 polymer ?
#
loop_
_entity_poly.entity_id
_entity_poly.type
_entity_poly.pdbx_seq_one_letter_code
_entity_poly.pdbx_strand_id
1 'polypeptide(L)'
;MIDLLTREGFSTFLVTNGTRPDVVARCRPFQTYVSLTAPDNETYRKVCRPMEDTWEAIQQSLSLLGSRRSAIRVTLVRGYNDFSPDAYARMIQDSGASFVEVKGYMFLGYSRKRLERGNMPSFAHVKEFAEKIAAACDYEARDENPASRVVCLERIR
;
A
#
# COMPACT_ATOMS: atom_id res chain seq x y z
N MET A 1 -15.53 0.25 17.96
CA MET A 1 -16.13 0.39 16.62
C MET A 1 -15.96 -0.88 15.80
N ILE A 2 -14.73 -1.31 15.46
CA ILE A 2 -14.50 -2.56 14.68
C ILE A 2 -15.19 -3.75 15.36
N ASP A 3 -14.95 -3.98 16.65
CA ASP A 3 -15.56 -5.11 17.38
C ASP A 3 -17.09 -5.06 17.40
N LEU A 4 -17.67 -3.86 17.44
CA LEU A 4 -19.13 -3.68 17.38
C LEU A 4 -19.65 -4.10 16.01
N LEU A 5 -19.06 -3.58 14.92
CA LEU A 5 -19.45 -3.93 13.55
C LEU A 5 -19.28 -5.42 13.27
N THR A 6 -18.20 -6.03 13.75
CA THR A 6 -17.98 -7.47 13.62
C THR A 6 -19.04 -8.27 14.37
N ARG A 7 -19.46 -7.85 15.58
CA ARG A 7 -20.53 -8.51 16.34
C ARG A 7 -21.89 -8.44 15.64
N GLU A 8 -22.15 -7.36 14.92
CA GLU A 8 -23.35 -7.17 14.08
C GLU A 8 -23.26 -7.92 12.73
N GLY A 9 -22.20 -8.71 12.49
CA GLY A 9 -22.04 -9.52 11.29
C GLY A 9 -21.44 -8.79 10.08
N PHE A 10 -20.97 -7.55 10.24
CA PHE A 10 -20.34 -6.80 9.14
C PHE A 10 -18.86 -7.21 8.94
N SER A 11 -18.46 -7.32 7.68
CA SER A 11 -17.04 -7.40 7.32
C SER A 11 -16.41 -6.01 7.37
N THR A 12 -15.33 -5.86 8.14
CA THR A 12 -14.67 -4.57 8.35
C THR A 12 -13.33 -4.49 7.61
N PHE A 13 -13.10 -3.36 6.95
CA PHE A 13 -11.88 -3.06 6.21
C PHE A 13 -11.24 -1.84 6.84
N LEU A 14 -10.10 -2.02 7.50
CA LEU A 14 -9.33 -0.91 8.08
C LEU A 14 -8.27 -0.47 7.08
N VAL A 15 -8.27 0.80 6.70
CA VAL A 15 -7.21 1.39 5.88
C VAL A 15 -6.47 2.42 6.73
N THR A 16 -5.15 2.25 6.86
CA THR A 16 -4.29 3.14 7.63
C THR A 16 -3.06 3.56 6.83
N ASN A 17 -2.44 4.68 7.21
CA ASN A 17 -1.13 5.11 6.72
C ASN A 17 0.04 4.47 7.50
N GLY A 18 -0.25 3.66 8.53
CA GLY A 18 0.76 2.90 9.28
C GLY A 18 1.54 3.71 10.32
N THR A 19 1.19 4.97 10.60
CA THR A 19 1.99 5.79 11.55
C THR A 19 1.70 5.50 13.03
N ARG A 20 0.76 4.57 13.33
CA ARG A 20 0.31 4.19 14.68
C ARG A 20 0.36 2.68 14.87
N PRO A 21 1.56 2.08 15.01
CA PRO A 21 1.72 0.63 15.15
C PRO A 21 0.98 0.06 16.37
N ASP A 22 0.84 0.84 17.46
CA ASP A 22 0.06 0.47 18.64
C ASP A 22 -1.43 0.22 18.31
N VAL A 23 -1.99 1.01 17.40
CA VAL A 23 -3.38 0.87 16.95
C VAL A 23 -3.51 -0.30 15.98
N VAL A 24 -2.56 -0.45 15.04
CA VAL A 24 -2.50 -1.60 14.12
C VAL A 24 -2.39 -2.91 14.88
N ALA A 25 -1.57 -2.96 15.94
CA ALA A 25 -1.39 -4.12 16.79
C ALA A 25 -2.67 -4.51 17.54
N ARG A 26 -3.55 -3.54 17.87
CA ARG A 26 -4.80 -3.77 18.61
C ARG A 26 -6.01 -4.09 17.72
N CYS A 27 -6.13 -3.44 16.57
CA CYS A 27 -7.30 -3.64 15.70
C CYS A 27 -7.30 -5.03 15.05
N ARG A 28 -8.47 -5.69 15.02
CA ARG A 28 -8.71 -6.99 14.36
C ARG A 28 -9.88 -6.91 13.36
N PRO A 29 -9.74 -6.14 12.27
CA PRO A 29 -10.73 -6.11 11.20
C PRO A 29 -10.69 -7.42 10.39
N PHE A 30 -11.68 -7.64 9.54
CA PHE A 30 -11.62 -8.72 8.54
C PHE A 30 -10.44 -8.55 7.58
N GLN A 31 -10.13 -7.30 7.20
CA GLN A 31 -9.00 -6.97 6.33
C GLN A 31 -8.25 -5.73 6.84
N THR A 32 -6.95 -5.86 7.02
CA THR A 32 -6.06 -4.73 7.37
C THR A 32 -5.30 -4.24 6.14
N TYR A 33 -5.43 -2.95 5.82
CA TYR A 33 -4.63 -2.27 4.80
C TYR A 33 -3.65 -1.28 5.42
N VAL A 34 -2.38 -1.39 5.05
CA VAL A 34 -1.38 -0.33 5.28
C VAL A 34 -1.00 0.28 3.94
N SER A 35 -1.05 1.61 3.85
CA SER A 35 -0.64 2.34 2.65
C SER A 35 0.88 2.49 2.62
N LEU A 36 1.52 2.00 1.56
CA LEU A 36 2.97 2.13 1.34
C LEU A 36 3.21 3.05 0.16
N THR A 37 3.54 4.31 0.43
CA THR A 37 3.58 5.39 -0.57
C THR A 37 4.98 5.73 -1.06
N ALA A 38 6.02 5.07 -0.53
CA ALA A 38 7.41 5.37 -0.86
C ALA A 38 8.30 4.13 -0.72
N PRO A 39 9.38 4.01 -1.52
CA PRO A 39 10.38 2.95 -1.39
C PRO A 39 11.40 3.23 -0.25
N ASP A 40 11.48 4.47 0.23
CA ASP A 40 12.47 4.92 1.22
C ASP A 40 11.96 6.15 2.00
N ASN A 41 12.66 6.51 3.08
CA ASN A 41 12.29 7.62 3.95
C ASN A 41 12.39 8.99 3.25
N GLU A 42 13.35 9.20 2.35
CA GLU A 42 13.48 10.47 1.65
C GLU A 42 12.26 10.74 0.74
N THR A 43 11.88 9.73 -0.03
CA THR A 43 10.70 9.72 -0.88
C THR A 43 9.42 9.87 -0.04
N TYR A 44 9.34 9.19 1.10
CA TYR A 44 8.23 9.33 2.04
C TYR A 44 8.05 10.79 2.49
N ARG A 45 9.14 11.45 2.91
CA ARG A 45 9.08 12.86 3.32
C ARG A 45 8.64 13.78 2.17
N LYS A 46 9.11 13.55 0.95
CA LYS A 46 8.73 14.33 -0.23
C LYS A 46 7.25 14.15 -0.61
N VAL A 47 6.77 12.90 -0.63
CA VAL A 47 5.43 12.55 -1.12
C VAL A 47 4.36 12.81 -0.06
N CYS A 48 4.59 12.37 1.18
CA CYS A 48 3.61 12.41 2.26
C CYS A 48 3.68 13.70 3.08
N ARG A 49 4.83 14.39 3.11
CA ARG A 49 5.07 15.61 3.92
C ARG A 49 4.56 15.44 5.36
N PRO A 50 5.02 14.42 6.08
CA PRO A 50 4.54 14.14 7.42
C PRO A 50 4.94 15.29 8.36
N MET A 51 4.13 15.53 9.40
CA MET A 51 4.45 16.52 10.43
C MET A 51 5.63 16.09 11.32
N GLU A 52 5.78 14.78 11.50
CA GLU A 52 6.81 14.14 12.32
C GLU A 52 7.46 13.00 11.53
N ASP A 53 8.70 12.64 11.86
CA ASP A 53 9.33 11.48 11.25
C ASP A 53 8.69 10.19 11.78
N THR A 54 7.86 9.59 10.94
CA THR A 54 7.06 8.40 11.27
C THR A 54 7.44 7.21 10.39
N TRP A 55 8.58 7.26 9.70
CA TRP A 55 9.04 6.19 8.81
C TRP A 55 9.22 4.87 9.56
N GLU A 56 9.92 4.87 10.69
CA GLU A 56 10.12 3.67 11.53
C GLU A 56 8.79 3.11 12.05
N ALA A 57 7.82 3.97 12.39
CA ALA A 57 6.49 3.54 12.82
C ALA A 57 5.72 2.83 11.69
N ILE A 58 5.92 3.25 10.43
CA ILE A 58 5.37 2.58 9.25
C ILE A 58 6.02 1.21 9.08
N GLN A 59 7.34 1.11 9.18
CA GLN A 59 8.06 -0.17 9.10
C GLN A 59 7.57 -1.14 10.19
N GLN A 60 7.39 -0.66 11.41
CA GLN A 60 6.80 -1.46 12.50
C GLN A 60 5.36 -1.89 12.19
N SER A 61 4.54 -1.03 11.57
CA SER A 61 3.18 -1.41 11.18
C SER A 61 3.17 -2.47 10.07
N LEU A 62 4.12 -2.43 9.14
CA LEU A 62 4.25 -3.42 8.07
C LEU A 62 4.62 -4.80 8.64
N SER A 63 5.53 -4.88 9.61
CA SER A 63 5.93 -6.17 10.20
C SER A 63 4.80 -6.87 10.97
N LEU A 64 3.73 -6.16 11.33
CA LEU A 64 2.56 -6.73 12.00
C LEU A 64 1.58 -7.45 11.04
N LEU A 65 1.76 -7.31 9.72
CA LEU A 65 0.77 -7.73 8.72
C LEU A 65 0.74 -9.25 8.49
N GLY A 66 1.87 -9.94 8.56
CA GLY A 66 1.94 -11.39 8.29
C GLY A 66 1.17 -12.29 9.26
N SER A 67 0.76 -11.76 10.42
CA SER A 67 -0.01 -12.49 11.44
C SER A 67 -1.52 -12.56 11.18
N ARG A 68 -2.02 -11.93 10.10
CA ARG A 68 -3.46 -11.75 9.86
C ARG A 68 -3.75 -11.57 8.37
N ARG A 69 -5.04 -11.65 8.00
CA ARG A 69 -5.48 -11.26 6.65
C ARG A 69 -5.20 -9.77 6.44
N SER A 70 -4.33 -9.47 5.49
CA SER A 70 -3.78 -8.14 5.31
C SER A 70 -3.44 -7.84 3.86
N ALA A 71 -3.34 -6.55 3.55
CA ALA A 71 -2.88 -6.06 2.26
C ALA A 71 -2.00 -4.83 2.44
N ILE A 72 -0.97 -4.72 1.61
CA ILE A 72 -0.27 -3.44 1.39
C ILE A 72 -0.91 -2.76 0.20
N ARG A 73 -1.16 -1.45 0.29
CA ARG A 73 -1.60 -0.66 -0.87
C ARG A 73 -0.54 0.34 -1.28
N VAL A 74 0.07 0.12 -2.43
CA VAL A 74 0.99 1.07 -3.06
C VAL A 74 0.18 2.01 -3.94
N THR A 75 0.19 3.30 -3.62
CA THR A 75 -0.40 4.33 -4.50
C THR A 75 0.69 4.96 -5.35
N LEU A 76 0.76 4.54 -6.61
CA LEU A 76 1.79 4.92 -7.57
C LEU A 76 1.49 6.28 -8.20
N VAL A 77 2.39 7.23 -8.05
CA VAL A 77 2.33 8.61 -8.57
C VAL A 77 3.51 8.79 -9.52
N ARG A 78 3.22 9.03 -10.79
CA ARG A 78 4.24 9.15 -11.82
C ARG A 78 5.15 10.35 -11.57
N GLY A 79 6.46 10.11 -11.58
CA GLY A 79 7.52 11.09 -11.31
C GLY A 79 7.77 11.38 -9.82
N TYR A 80 7.15 10.62 -8.91
CA TYR A 80 7.25 10.86 -7.47
C TYR A 80 7.67 9.63 -6.67
N ASN A 81 7.11 8.45 -6.96
CA ASN A 81 7.41 7.22 -6.24
C ASN A 81 7.40 5.97 -7.14
N ASP A 82 7.40 6.15 -8.46
CA ASP A 82 7.38 5.09 -9.46
C ASP A 82 8.78 4.63 -9.87
N PHE A 83 9.64 4.43 -8.87
CA PHE A 83 11.02 3.95 -9.01
C PHE A 83 11.37 2.98 -7.87
N SER A 84 12.52 2.33 -7.98
CA SER A 84 13.02 1.35 -7.00
C SER A 84 12.01 0.24 -6.65
N PRO A 85 11.46 -0.50 -7.63
CA PRO A 85 10.55 -1.61 -7.35
C PRO A 85 11.15 -2.65 -6.41
N ASP A 86 12.46 -2.88 -6.46
CA ASP A 86 13.16 -3.82 -5.56
C ASP A 86 13.07 -3.41 -4.08
N ALA A 87 13.06 -2.10 -3.79
CA ALA A 87 12.91 -1.60 -2.43
C ALA A 87 11.47 -1.81 -1.90
N TYR A 88 10.47 -1.61 -2.77
CA TYR A 88 9.10 -2.01 -2.47
C TYR A 88 8.99 -3.51 -2.24
N ALA A 89 9.58 -4.32 -3.12
CA ALA A 89 9.55 -5.78 -3.04
C ALA A 89 10.14 -6.28 -1.72
N ARG A 90 11.26 -5.71 -1.25
CA ARG A 90 11.84 -6.03 0.07
C ARG A 90 10.87 -5.74 1.22
N MET A 91 10.32 -4.52 1.29
CA MET A 91 9.36 -4.17 2.36
C MET A 91 8.09 -5.03 2.32
N ILE A 92 7.63 -5.37 1.12
CA ILE A 92 6.50 -6.27 0.89
C ILE A 92 6.82 -7.67 1.41
N GLN A 93 7.96 -8.24 1.02
CA GLN A 93 8.44 -9.55 1.46
C GLN A 93 8.52 -9.62 2.98
N ASP A 94 9.17 -8.65 3.60
CA ASP A 94 9.41 -8.59 5.04
C ASP A 94 8.10 -8.42 5.84
N SER A 95 7.08 -7.77 5.26
CA SER A 95 5.78 -7.59 5.91
C SER A 95 4.99 -8.90 6.07
N GLY A 96 5.23 -9.87 5.19
CA GLY A 96 4.46 -11.10 5.08
C GLY A 96 2.97 -10.92 4.75
N ALA A 97 2.54 -9.74 4.26
CA ALA A 97 1.14 -9.44 3.97
C ALA A 97 0.53 -10.43 2.95
N SER A 98 -0.77 -10.71 3.04
CA SER A 98 -1.41 -11.67 2.13
C SER A 98 -1.51 -11.15 0.69
N PHE A 99 -1.78 -9.85 0.54
CA PHE A 99 -1.99 -9.21 -0.75
C PHE A 99 -1.19 -7.91 -0.89
N VAL A 100 -0.94 -7.50 -2.12
CA VAL A 100 -0.44 -6.16 -2.46
C VAL A 100 -1.27 -5.57 -3.58
N GLU A 101 -1.85 -4.39 -3.35
CA GLU A 101 -2.51 -3.62 -4.39
C GLU A 101 -1.59 -2.52 -4.89
N VAL A 102 -1.07 -2.65 -6.11
CA VAL A 102 -0.35 -1.59 -6.80
C VAL A 102 -1.36 -0.80 -7.61
N LYS A 103 -1.67 0.41 -7.15
CA LYS A 103 -2.76 1.24 -7.69
C LYS A 103 -2.23 2.58 -8.18
N GLY A 104 -2.60 2.95 -9.39
CA GLY A 104 -2.32 4.27 -9.94
C GLY A 104 -3.07 5.37 -9.19
N TYR A 105 -2.37 6.45 -8.88
CA TYR A 105 -2.97 7.71 -8.45
C TYR A 105 -4.03 8.16 -9.46
N MET A 106 -5.11 8.76 -8.95
CA MET A 106 -6.20 9.34 -9.73
C MET A 106 -6.32 10.83 -9.41
N PHE A 107 -6.40 11.68 -10.44
CA PHE A 107 -6.41 13.14 -10.29
C PHE A 107 -7.73 13.69 -9.73
N LEU A 108 -7.97 13.52 -8.43
CA LEU A 108 -9.22 13.81 -7.73
C LEU A 108 -8.99 14.50 -6.36
N GLY A 109 -9.97 15.29 -5.92
CA GLY A 109 -9.99 15.89 -4.58
C GLY A 109 -8.82 16.83 -4.28
N TYR A 110 -8.37 16.83 -3.02
CA TYR A 110 -7.34 17.75 -2.51
C TYR A 110 -5.97 17.58 -3.19
N SER A 111 -5.68 16.39 -3.73
CA SER A 111 -4.43 16.11 -4.44
C SER A 111 -4.18 17.05 -5.63
N ARG A 112 -5.25 17.57 -6.25
CA ARG A 112 -5.19 18.51 -7.38
C ARG A 112 -4.53 19.84 -7.05
N LYS A 113 -4.36 20.17 -5.76
CA LYS A 113 -3.62 21.36 -5.31
C LYS A 113 -2.09 21.18 -5.32
N ARG A 114 -1.62 19.93 -5.45
CA ARG A 114 -0.20 19.59 -5.30
C ARG A 114 0.36 18.76 -6.45
N LEU A 115 -0.48 17.96 -7.10
CA LEU A 115 -0.12 17.09 -8.21
C LEU A 115 -0.84 17.57 -9.47
N GLU A 116 -0.33 17.17 -10.62
CA GLU A 116 -0.88 17.45 -11.94
C GLU A 116 -1.51 16.20 -12.55
N ARG A 117 -2.29 16.39 -13.61
CA ARG A 117 -2.88 15.27 -14.37
C ARG A 117 -1.80 14.35 -14.94
N GLY A 118 -0.63 14.89 -15.30
CA GLY A 118 0.52 14.12 -15.79
C GLY A 118 1.11 13.13 -14.77
N ASN A 119 0.86 13.35 -13.48
CA ASN A 119 1.30 12.42 -12.42
C ASN A 119 0.38 11.19 -12.28
N MET A 120 -0.73 11.13 -13.03
CA MET A 120 -1.66 10.02 -13.06
C MET A 120 -1.12 8.92 -14.00
N PRO A 121 -0.55 7.81 -13.50
CA PRO A 121 0.05 6.79 -14.38
C PRO A 121 -1.02 6.09 -15.22
N SER A 122 -0.68 5.66 -16.43
CA SER A 122 -1.54 4.77 -17.22
C SER A 122 -1.65 3.39 -16.53
N PHE A 123 -2.67 2.61 -16.88
CA PHE A 123 -2.77 1.24 -16.37
C PHE A 123 -1.55 0.38 -16.78
N ALA A 124 -1.08 0.51 -18.02
CA ALA A 124 0.12 -0.18 -18.48
C ALA A 124 1.36 0.12 -17.61
N HIS A 125 1.55 1.39 -17.20
CA HIS A 125 2.64 1.78 -16.30
C HIS A 125 2.50 1.16 -14.91
N VAL A 126 1.27 1.11 -14.37
CA VAL A 126 0.99 0.45 -13.09
C VAL A 126 1.30 -1.05 -13.16
N LYS A 127 0.86 -1.70 -14.24
CA LYS A 127 1.07 -3.14 -14.47
C LYS A 127 2.55 -3.47 -14.58
N GLU A 128 3.29 -2.73 -15.42
CA GLU A 128 4.74 -2.90 -15.56
C GLU A 128 5.46 -2.73 -14.21
N PHE A 129 5.06 -1.75 -13.40
CA PHE A 129 5.66 -1.55 -12.08
C PHE A 129 5.32 -2.68 -11.09
N ALA A 130 4.09 -3.17 -11.11
CA ALA A 130 3.65 -4.30 -10.30
C ALA A 130 4.40 -5.60 -10.66
N GLU A 131 4.61 -5.85 -11.96
CA GLU A 131 5.39 -6.98 -12.46
C GLU A 131 6.85 -6.91 -12.02
N LYS A 132 7.45 -5.71 -12.03
CA LYS A 132 8.82 -5.51 -11.50
C LYS A 132 8.92 -5.78 -10.00
N ILE A 133 7.90 -5.40 -9.22
CA ILE A 133 7.83 -5.75 -7.79
C ILE A 133 7.75 -7.27 -7.62
N ALA A 134 6.80 -7.90 -8.31
CA ALA A 134 6.55 -9.34 -8.24
C ALA A 134 7.79 -10.16 -8.64
N ALA A 135 8.56 -9.70 -9.62
CA ALA A 135 9.80 -10.36 -10.04
C ALA A 135 10.91 -10.36 -8.96
N ALA A 136 10.79 -9.54 -7.92
CA ALA A 136 11.79 -9.35 -6.87
C ALA A 136 11.33 -9.83 -5.47
N CYS A 137 10.18 -10.48 -5.35
CA CYS A 137 9.69 -11.07 -4.09
C CYS A 137 8.78 -12.29 -4.35
N ASP A 138 8.33 -12.96 -3.27
CA ASP A 138 7.49 -14.17 -3.36
C ASP A 138 6.01 -13.82 -3.54
N TYR A 139 5.70 -12.99 -4.53
CA TYR A 139 4.34 -12.55 -4.86
C TYR A 139 4.11 -12.67 -6.36
N GLU A 140 2.90 -13.07 -6.75
CA GLU A 140 2.49 -13.17 -8.15
C GLU A 140 1.26 -12.33 -8.45
N ALA A 141 1.13 -11.85 -9.68
CA ALA A 141 -0.06 -11.12 -10.10
C ALA A 141 -1.27 -12.06 -10.14
N ARG A 142 -2.30 -11.74 -9.36
CA ARG A 142 -3.49 -12.57 -9.21
C ARG A 142 -4.68 -12.04 -10.00
N ASP A 143 -4.85 -10.72 -10.02
CA ASP A 143 -5.97 -10.07 -10.70
C ASP A 143 -5.62 -8.60 -11.03
N GLU A 144 -6.38 -8.00 -11.93
CA GLU A 144 -6.20 -6.60 -12.34
C GLU A 144 -7.52 -5.93 -12.72
N ASN A 145 -7.58 -4.60 -12.51
CA ASN A 145 -8.71 -3.80 -12.93
C ASN A 145 -8.22 -2.54 -13.68
N PRO A 146 -8.28 -2.53 -15.02
CA PRO A 146 -7.83 -1.41 -15.83
C PRO A 146 -8.56 -0.09 -15.55
N ALA A 147 -9.88 -0.15 -15.27
CA ALA A 147 -10.69 1.04 -15.01
C ALA A 147 -10.27 1.75 -13.71
N SER A 148 -9.90 0.96 -12.68
CA SER A 148 -9.38 1.46 -11.41
C SER A 148 -7.86 1.60 -11.37
N ARG A 149 -7.18 1.24 -12.46
CA ARG A 149 -5.71 1.23 -12.62
C ARG A 149 -5.01 0.52 -11.46
N VAL A 150 -5.43 -0.70 -11.16
CA VAL A 150 -4.88 -1.49 -10.05
C VAL A 150 -4.51 -2.89 -10.51
N VAL A 151 -3.37 -3.37 -10.02
CA VAL A 151 -2.96 -4.78 -10.08
C VAL A 151 -2.89 -5.32 -8.66
N CYS A 152 -3.48 -6.47 -8.43
CA CYS A 152 -3.44 -7.20 -7.17
C CYS A 152 -2.43 -8.33 -7.26
N LEU A 153 -1.44 -8.30 -6.37
CA LEU A 153 -0.49 -9.38 -6.16
C LEU A 153 -0.91 -10.21 -4.94
N GLU A 154 -0.70 -11.51 -4.99
CA GLU A 154 -0.94 -12.45 -3.89
C GLU A 154 0.37 -13.17 -3.53
N ARG A 155 0.59 -13.41 -2.24
CA ARG A 155 1.79 -14.10 -1.75
C ARG A 155 1.77 -15.57 -2.19
N ILE A 156 2.87 -16.02 -2.79
CA ILE A 156 3.06 -17.42 -3.17
C ILE A 156 3.23 -18.25 -1.89
N ARG A 157 2.55 -19.39 -1.79
CA ARG A 157 2.60 -20.29 -0.62
C ARG A 157 3.66 -21.36 -0.78
#